data_AF-A0A357N987-F1
#
_entry.id   AF-A0A357N987-F1
#
_cell.length_a   1.000
_cell.length_b   1.000
_cell.length_c   1.000
_cell.angle_alpha   90.00
_cell.angle_beta   90.00
_cell.angle_gamma   90.00
#
_symmetry.space_group_name_H-M   'P 1'
#
loop_
_entity.id
_entity.type
_entity.pdbx_description
1 polymer ?
#
loop_
_entity_poly.entity_id
_entity_poly.type
_entity_poly.pdbx_seq_one_letter_code
_entity_poly.pdbx_strand_id
1 'polypeptide(L)' 'MRKNALIYVAGHRGLVGSAIKRCVEAQGFTRIITKT' A
#
# COMPACT_ATOMS: atom_id res chain seq x y z
N MET A 1 -1.47 9.97 -14.21
CA MET A 1 -1.50 9.69 -12.76
C MET A 1 -0.10 9.25 -12.32
N ARG A 2 0.46 9.78 -11.22
CA ARG A 2 1.81 9.43 -10.74
C ARG A 2 1.83 8.01 -10.17
N LYS A 3 1.88 6.99 -11.04
CA LYS A 3 2.03 5.56 -10.67
C LYS A 3 3.35 5.25 -9.95
N ASN A 4 4.23 6.24 -9.85
CA ASN A 4 5.54 6.15 -9.20
C ASN A 4 5.57 6.83 -7.81
N ALA A 5 4.42 7.19 -7.26
CA ALA A 5 4.33 7.74 -5.91
C ALA A 5 4.79 6.69 -4.88
N LEU A 6 5.58 7.13 -3.90
CA LEU A 6 6.00 6.29 -2.78
C LEU A 6 4.84 6.20 -1.79
N ILE A 7 4.34 4.98 -1.52
CA ILE A 7 3.22 4.76 -0.61
C ILE A 7 3.74 4.04 0.63
N TYR A 8 3.62 4.69 1.78
CA TYR A 8 4.02 4.12 3.06
C TYR A 8 2.80 3.66 3.85
N VAL A 9 2.73 2.36 4.16
CA VAL A 9 1.63 1.77 4.94
C VAL A 9 2.18 1.20 6.25
N ALA A 10 1.96 1.94 7.34
CA ALA A 10 2.22 1.46 8.69
C ALA A 10 1.05 0.60 9.20
N GLY A 11 1.31 -0.40 10.04
CA GLY A 11 0.24 -1.22 10.63
C GLY A 11 -0.50 -2.10 9.61
N HIS A 12 0.18 -2.50 8.53
CA HIS A 12 -0.40 -3.23 7.41
C HIS A 12 -0.85 -4.68 7.71
N ARG A 13 -0.54 -5.21 8.90
CA ARG A 13 -1.00 -6.55 9.35
C ARG A 13 -2.43 -6.55 9.90
N GLY A 14 -2.99 -5.38 10.22
CA GLY A 14 -4.36 -5.27 10.70
C GLY A 14 -5.40 -5.45 9.58
N LEU A 15 -6.67 -5.53 9.98
CA LEU A 15 -7.81 -5.65 9.07
C LEU A 15 -7.80 -4.55 7.99
N VAL A 16 -7.64 -3.30 8.43
CA VAL A 16 -7.65 -2.12 7.55
C VAL A 16 -6.35 -2.00 6.75
N GLY A 17 -5.20 -2.16 7.42
CA GLY A 17 -3.89 -2.01 6.78
C GLY A 17 -3.65 -3.03 5.65
N SER A 18 -4.15 -4.25 5.81
CA SER A 18 -4.04 -5.29 4.78
C SER A 18 -4.99 -5.06 3.60
N ALA A 19 -6.13 -4.39 3.83
CA ALA A 19 -7.06 -4.00 2.78
C ALA A 19 -6.52 -2.83 1.94
N ILE A 20 -5.88 -1.86 2.59
CA ILE A 20 -5.23 -0.72 1.91
C ILE A 20 -4.10 -1.23 1.01
N LYS A 21 -3.21 -2.10 1.51
CA LYS A 21 -2.15 -2.71 0.70
C LYS A 21 -2.70 -3.36 -0.57
N ARG A 22 -3.74 -4.20 -0.44
CA ARG A 22 -4.39 -4.89 -1.57
C ARG A 22 -5.04 -3.94 -2.57
N CYS A 23 -5.73 -2.92 -2.09
CA CYS A 23 -6.38 -1.92 -2.96
C CYS A 23 -5.34 -1.14 -3.78
N VAL A 24 -4.25 -0.74 -3.13
CA VAL A 24 -3.16 0.01 -3.76
C VAL A 24 -2.38 -0.87 -4.74
N GLU A 25 -2.12 -2.14 -4.41
CA GLU A 25 -1.54 -3.12 -5.34
C GLU A 25 -2.46 -3.33 -6.57
N ALA A 26 -3.78 -3.46 -6.37
CA ALA A 26 -4.74 -3.64 -7.45
C ALA A 26 -4.85 -2.41 -8.38
N GLN A 27 -4.59 -1.21 -7.87
CA GLN A 27 -4.52 0.02 -8.67
C GLN A 27 -3.21 0.15 -9.48
N GLY A 28 -2.28 -0.79 -9.33
CA GLY A 28 -1.02 -0.84 -10.09
C GLY A 28 0.10 0.03 -9.51
N PHE A 29 0.07 0.32 -8.22
CA PHE A 29 1.20 0.95 -7.54
C PHE A 29 2.26 -0.08 -7.20
N THR A 30 3.49 0.19 -7.59
CA THR A 30 4.63 -0.74 -7.44
C THR A 30 5.55 -0.39 -6.27
N ARG A 31 5.47 0.86 -5.77
CA ARG A 31 6.38 1.39 -4.74
C ARG A 31 5.70 1.51 -3.38
N ILE A 32 5.38 0.37 -2.80
CA ILE A 32 4.71 0.29 -1.48
C ILE A 32 5.74 -0.13 -0.44
N ILE A 33 5.97 0.72 0.54
CA ILE A 33 6.81 0.43 1.71
C ILE A 33 5.88 0.09 2.86
N THR A 34 5.94 -1.14 3.32
CA THR A 34 5.15 -1.62 4.45
C THR A 34 6.02 -1.77 5.68
N LYS A 35 5.62 -1.17 6.80
CA LYS A 35 6.25 -1.40 8.11
C LYS A 35 5.18 -1.82 9.10
N THR A 36 5.53 -2.73 10.00
CA THR A 36 4.69 -3.15 11.12
C THR A 36 5.32 -2.69 12.40
#